data_AF-A0A816NBB3-F1
#
_entry.id   AF-A0A816NBB3-F1
#
_cell.length_a   1.000
_cell.length_b   1.000
_cell.length_c   1.000
_cell.angle_alpha   90.00
_cell.angle_beta   90.00
_cell.angle_gamma   90.00
#
_symmetry.space_group_name_H-M   'P 1'
#
loop_
_entity.id
_entity.type
_entity.pdbx_description
1 polymer ?
#
loop_
_entity_poly.entity_id
_entity_poly.type
_entity_poly.pdbx_seq_one_letter_code
_entity_poly.pdbx_strand_id
1 'polypeptide(L)'
;TFRQLDAHRNVQIIRFLYEAKQLTDTPENLSLDLSTAKLFDIDFRDAAVDAKPDVKKLDRISLAGMFLSNATFVDIQITHANFSSTQFQNANFSLGGISDANF
;
A
#
# COMPACT_ATOMS: atom_id res chain seq x y z
N THR A 1 -19.56 5.69 -14.43
CA THR A 1 -19.23 5.42 -13.02
C THR A 1 -18.20 4.31 -12.98
N PHE A 2 -16.93 4.60 -12.67
CA PHE A 2 -15.94 3.54 -12.47
C PHE A 2 -16.45 2.69 -11.29
N ARG A 3 -16.75 1.41 -11.55
CA ARG A 3 -17.24 0.50 -10.52
C ARG A 3 -16.10 0.32 -9.53
N GLN A 4 -16.37 0.66 -8.26
CA GLN A 4 -15.50 0.36 -7.14
C GLN A 4 -15.10 -1.11 -7.25
N LEU A 5 -13.81 -1.37 -7.35
CA LEU A 5 -13.26 -2.72 -7.39
C LEU A 5 -13.47 -3.34 -6.00
N ASP A 6 -13.84 -4.62 -5.98
CA ASP A 6 -13.96 -5.36 -4.73
C ASP A 6 -12.60 -5.49 -4.03
N ALA A 7 -12.65 -5.75 -2.72
CA ALA A 7 -11.51 -5.90 -1.82
C ALA A 7 -10.36 -6.72 -2.43
N HIS A 8 -10.70 -7.88 -2.99
CA HIS A 8 -9.72 -8.82 -3.51
C HIS A 8 -9.02 -8.28 -4.76
N ARG A 9 -9.78 -7.66 -5.67
CA ARG A 9 -9.20 -7.00 -6.86
C ARG A 9 -8.33 -5.80 -6.50
N ASN A 10 -8.69 -5.03 -5.46
CA ASN A 10 -7.86 -3.93 -4.97
C ASN A 10 -6.48 -4.45 -4.50
N VAL A 11 -6.45 -5.52 -3.70
CA VAL A 11 -5.21 -6.14 -3.24
C VAL A 11 -4.36 -6.63 -4.41
N GLN A 12 -4.97 -7.35 -5.37
CA GLN A 12 -4.24 -7.88 -6.53
C GLN A 12 -3.64 -6.78 -7.41
N ILE A 13 -4.37 -5.68 -7.62
CA ILE A 13 -3.86 -4.54 -8.39
C ILE A 13 -2.70 -3.87 -7.67
N ILE A 14 -2.81 -3.59 -6.38
CA ILE A 14 -1.71 -2.98 -5.63
C ILE A 14 -0.48 -3.89 -5.63
N ARG A 15 -0.68 -5.19 -5.41
CA ARG A 15 0.39 -6.19 -5.44
C ARG A 15 1.06 -6.22 -6.81
N PHE A 16 0.28 -6.30 -7.89
CA PHE A 16 0.81 -6.27 -9.26
C PHE A 16 1.61 -5.00 -9.52
N LEU A 17 1.08 -3.83 -9.12
CA LEU A 17 1.77 -2.55 -9.32
C LEU A 17 3.05 -2.44 -8.48
N TYR A 18 3.06 -2.99 -7.26
CA TYR A 18 4.26 -3.08 -6.43
C TYR A 18 5.32 -4.00 -7.06
N GLU A 19 4.95 -5.22 -7.47
CA GLU A 19 5.84 -6.18 -8.13
C GLU A 19 6.37 -5.64 -9.47
N ALA A 20 5.54 -4.89 -10.21
CA ALA A 20 5.93 -4.18 -11.42
C ALA A 20 6.73 -2.89 -11.16
N LYS A 21 7.07 -2.60 -9.90
CA LYS A 21 7.81 -1.42 -9.42
C LYS A 21 7.14 -0.08 -9.74
N GLN A 22 5.85 -0.09 -10.06
CA GLN A 22 5.05 1.09 -10.37
C GLN A 22 4.64 1.87 -9.11
N LEU A 23 4.73 1.25 -7.93
CA LEU A 23 4.50 1.88 -6.61
C LEU A 23 5.80 2.11 -5.83
N THR A 24 6.96 2.08 -6.47
CA THR A 24 8.23 2.36 -5.81
C THR A 24 8.71 3.76 -6.15
N ASP A 25 9.30 4.45 -5.17
CA ASP A 25 9.89 5.78 -5.37
C ASP A 25 11.20 5.63 -6.17
N THR A 26 11.09 5.48 -7.49
CA THR A 26 12.21 5.45 -8.44
C THR A 26 12.07 6.59 -9.45
N PRO A 27 13.15 7.34 -9.74
CA PRO A 27 13.10 8.53 -10.60
C PRO A 27 12.69 8.28 -12.06
N GLU A 28 12.63 7.01 -12.49
CA GLU A 28 12.31 6.62 -13.88
C GLU A 28 10.83 6.27 -14.08
N ASN A 29 10.03 6.13 -13.02
CA ASN A 29 8.63 5.78 -13.17
C ASN A 29 7.77 7.04 -13.34
N LEU A 30 7.05 7.11 -14.46
CA LEU A 30 5.89 7.98 -14.61
C LEU A 30 4.98 7.68 -13.41
N SER A 31 4.96 8.60 -12.43
CA SER A 31 4.12 8.54 -11.24
C SER A 31 2.72 8.11 -11.66
N LEU A 32 2.40 6.85 -11.39
CA LEU A 32 1.07 6.33 -11.63
C LEU A 32 0.15 7.12 -10.71
N ASP A 33 -0.62 8.05 -11.28
CA ASP A 33 -1.50 8.92 -10.51
C ASP A 33 -2.69 8.10 -9.96
N LEU A 34 -2.51 7.63 -8.73
CA LEU A 34 -3.55 6.98 -7.93
C LEU A 34 -4.15 7.93 -6.89
N SER A 35 -3.94 9.25 -7.02
CA SER A 35 -4.44 10.23 -6.04
C SER A 35 -5.97 10.25 -5.91
N THR A 36 -6.68 9.70 -6.90
CA THR A 36 -8.13 9.55 -6.89
C THR A 36 -8.59 8.11 -6.67
N ALA A 37 -7.66 7.17 -6.51
CA ALA A 37 -7.98 5.77 -6.29
C ALA A 37 -8.61 5.61 -4.91
N LYS A 38 -9.86 5.14 -4.91
CA LYS A 38 -10.55 4.74 -3.69
C LYS A 38 -10.42 3.24 -3.54
N LEU A 39 -9.50 2.83 -2.68
CA LEU A 39 -9.26 1.43 -2.41
C LEU A 39 -9.89 1.09 -1.06
N PHE A 40 -10.79 0.13 -1.11
CA PHE A 40 -11.56 -0.33 0.05
C PHE A 40 -11.16 -1.76 0.37
N ASP A 41 -11.11 -2.06 1.66
CA ASP A 41 -10.93 -3.41 2.18
C ASP A 41 -9.63 -4.08 1.68
N ILE A 42 -8.56 -3.29 1.59
CA ILE A 42 -7.23 -3.81 1.20
C ILE A 42 -6.66 -4.61 2.37
N ASP A 43 -6.26 -5.83 2.08
CA ASP A 43 -5.55 -6.70 3.00
C ASP A 43 -4.12 -6.95 2.52
N PHE A 44 -3.16 -6.26 3.13
CA PHE A 44 -1.73 -6.47 2.84
C PHE A 44 -1.14 -7.68 3.59
N ARG A 45 -1.93 -8.42 4.38
CA ARG A 45 -1.44 -9.61 5.09
C ARG A 45 -0.88 -10.65 4.12
N ASP A 46 -1.34 -10.73 2.88
CA ASP A 46 -0.81 -11.69 1.90
C ASP A 46 0.12 -11.05 0.85
N ALA A 47 0.44 -9.76 1.01
CA ALA A 47 1.30 -9.00 0.09
C ALA A 47 2.79 -9.03 0.45
N ALA A 48 3.21 -9.92 1.37
CA ALA A 48 4.61 -10.04 1.76
C ALA A 48 5.45 -10.53 0.58
N VAL A 49 6.15 -9.60 -0.05
CA VAL A 49 7.17 -9.90 -1.05
C VAL A 49 8.50 -10.08 -0.30
N ASP A 50 9.07 -11.28 -0.40
CA ASP A 50 10.47 -11.64 -0.08
C ASP A 50 10.97 -11.66 1.39
N ALA A 51 10.10 -11.60 2.39
CA ALA A 51 10.56 -11.80 3.77
C ALA A 51 10.24 -13.23 4.24
N LYS A 52 11.22 -13.84 4.92
CA LYS A 52 11.14 -15.10 5.68
C LYS A 52 9.73 -15.37 6.24
N PRO A 53 9.31 -16.64 6.38
CA PRO A 53 7.95 -17.05 6.75
C PRO A 53 7.34 -16.39 8.00
N ASP A 54 8.14 -15.72 8.82
CA ASP A 54 7.74 -15.19 10.12
C ASP A 54 7.54 -13.66 10.19
N VAL A 55 7.89 -12.87 9.16
CA VAL A 55 7.69 -11.39 9.20
C VAL A 55 7.31 -10.84 7.82
N LYS A 56 6.14 -10.19 7.72
CA LYS A 56 5.67 -9.54 6.49
C LYS A 56 6.29 -8.15 6.36
N LYS A 57 6.86 -7.82 5.20
CA LYS A 57 7.55 -6.54 4.97
C LYS A 57 7.07 -5.83 3.72
N LEU A 58 6.94 -4.52 3.79
CA LEU A 58 6.78 -3.60 2.66
C LEU A 58 7.92 -2.58 2.73
N ASP A 59 8.80 -2.59 1.74
CA ASP A 59 9.92 -1.64 1.67
C ASP A 59 9.77 -0.75 0.43
N ARG A 60 10.03 0.57 0.62
CA ARG A 60 10.07 1.59 -0.44
C ARG A 60 8.78 1.71 -1.25
N ILE A 61 7.62 1.65 -0.58
CA ILE A 61 6.31 1.80 -1.20
C ILE A 61 5.85 3.26 -1.18
N SER A 62 5.30 3.75 -2.30
CA SER A 62 4.65 5.05 -2.39
C SER A 62 3.14 4.86 -2.57
N LEU A 63 2.38 5.32 -1.59
CA LEU A 63 0.91 5.39 -1.61
C LEU A 63 0.42 6.85 -1.59
N ALA A 64 1.29 7.79 -2.00
CA ALA A 64 1.03 9.22 -1.93
C ALA A 64 -0.29 9.62 -2.61
N GLY A 65 -1.05 10.50 -1.94
CA GLY A 65 -2.33 11.03 -2.43
C GLY A 65 -3.51 10.07 -2.40
N MET A 66 -3.35 8.81 -1.97
CA MET A 66 -4.41 7.80 -2.06
C MET A 66 -5.48 7.97 -0.97
N PHE A 67 -6.70 7.48 -1.24
CA PHE A 67 -7.75 7.33 -0.22
C PHE A 67 -7.85 5.87 0.22
N LEU A 68 -7.34 5.59 1.42
CA LEU A 68 -7.31 4.25 2.03
C LEU A 68 -8.42 4.14 3.07
N SER A 69 -9.52 3.50 2.68
CA SER A 69 -10.67 3.26 3.57
C SER A 69 -10.77 1.80 3.97
N ASN A 70 -10.88 1.52 5.27
CA ASN A 70 -10.88 0.15 5.83
C ASN A 70 -9.64 -0.68 5.43
N ALA A 71 -8.48 -0.05 5.24
CA ALA A 71 -7.25 -0.75 4.86
C ALA A 71 -6.61 -1.45 6.07
N THR A 72 -6.07 -2.66 5.89
CA THR A 72 -5.46 -3.48 6.95
C THR A 72 -3.99 -3.74 6.66
N PHE A 73 -3.12 -3.26 7.55
CA PHE A 73 -1.66 -3.40 7.58
C PHE A 73 -1.21 -4.08 8.89
N VAL A 74 -1.92 -5.11 9.33
CA VAL A 74 -1.67 -5.77 10.63
C VAL A 74 -0.49 -6.72 10.54
N ASP A 75 0.43 -6.62 11.50
CA ASP A 75 1.64 -7.46 11.59
C ASP A 75 2.56 -7.33 10.34
N ILE A 76 2.70 -6.09 9.84
CA ILE A 76 3.55 -5.74 8.70
C ILE A 76 4.60 -4.71 9.13
N GLN A 77 5.85 -4.94 8.75
CA GLN A 77 6.91 -3.93 8.85
C GLN A 77 6.94 -3.11 7.57
N ILE A 78 6.65 -1.82 7.68
CA ILE A 78 6.67 -0.87 6.57
C ILE A 78 7.88 0.05 6.73
N THR A 79 8.81 0.02 5.78
CA THR A 79 10.04 0.82 5.79
C THR A 79 10.14 1.69 4.54
N HIS A 80 10.64 2.92 4.68
CA HIS A 80 10.83 3.86 3.57
C HIS A 80 9.54 4.17 2.79
N ALA A 81 8.40 4.28 3.47
CA ALA A 81 7.11 4.52 2.81
C ALA A 81 6.85 6.00 2.52
N ASN A 82 6.20 6.27 1.39
CA ASN A 82 5.69 7.59 1.06
C ASN A 82 4.15 7.61 1.21
N PHE A 83 3.66 8.22 2.29
CA PHE A 83 2.23 8.45 2.53
C PHE A 83 1.84 9.91 2.34
N SER A 84 2.68 10.74 1.73
CA SER A 84 2.38 12.17 1.55
C SER A 84 1.00 12.41 0.93
N SER A 85 0.18 13.23 1.58
CA SER A 85 -1.20 13.53 1.16
C SER A 85 -2.16 12.32 1.11
N THR A 86 -1.79 11.19 1.71
CA THR A 86 -2.67 10.01 1.82
C THR A 86 -3.74 10.26 2.87
N GLN A 87 -4.98 9.88 2.56
CA GLN A 87 -6.09 9.94 3.49
C GLN A 87 -6.40 8.54 4.02
N PHE A 88 -6.29 8.38 5.35
CA PHE A 88 -6.62 7.14 6.03
C PHE A 88 -7.99 7.26 6.71
N GLN A 89 -8.93 6.41 6.35
CA GLN A 89 -10.21 6.26 7.04
C GLN A 89 -10.35 4.82 7.52
N ASN A 90 -10.49 4.60 8.82
CA ASN A 90 -10.58 3.24 9.40
C ASN A 90 -9.41 2.31 9.01
N ALA A 91 -8.21 2.86 8.76
CA ALA A 91 -7.04 2.05 8.46
C ALA A 91 -6.46 1.45 9.75
N ASN A 92 -6.09 0.17 9.71
CA ASN A 92 -5.53 -0.56 10.84
C ASN A 92 -4.05 -0.89 10.61
N PHE A 93 -3.17 -0.32 11.42
CA PHE A 93 -1.72 -0.57 11.42
C PHE A 93 -1.23 -1.35 12.66
N SER A 94 -2.14 -1.98 13.40
CA SER A 94 -1.80 -2.64 14.67
C SER A 94 -0.79 -3.77 14.50
N LEU A 95 0.07 -3.99 15.51
CA LEU A 95 1.10 -5.02 15.54
C LEU A 95 2.20 -4.89 14.46
N GLY A 96 2.08 -3.93 13.55
CA GLY A 96 3.11 -3.56 12.58
C GLY A 96 4.06 -2.50 13.10
N GLY A 97 5.17 -2.31 12.38
CA GLY A 97 6.11 -1.21 12.60
C GLY A 97 6.18 -0.34 11.35
N ILE A 98 6.15 0.99 11.52
CA ILE A 98 6.39 1.95 10.44
C ILE A 98 7.66 2.71 10.78
N SER A 99 8.69 2.63 9.92
CA SER A 99 9.91 3.43 10.03
C SER A 99 10.22 4.13 8.71
N ASP A 100 10.92 5.27 8.81
CA ASP A 100 11.40 6.02 7.65
C ASP A 100 10.30 6.42 6.66
N ALA A 101 9.08 6.62 7.18
CA ALA A 101 7.92 7.01 6.39
C ALA A 101 7.71 8.52 6.37
N ASN A 102 7.25 9.06 5.24
CA ASN A 102 6.68 10.41 5.17
C ASN A 102 5.14 10.33 5.20
N PHE A 103 4.49 11.38 5.72
CA PHE A 103 3.03 11.51 5.85
C PHE A 103 2.58 12.87 5.30
#